data_AF-A0A4Q3WSM7-F1
#
_entry.id   AF-A0A4Q3WSM7-F1
#
_cell.length_a   1.000
_cell.length_b   1.000
_cell.length_c   1.000
_cell.angle_alpha   90.00
_cell.angle_beta   90.00
_cell.angle_gamma   90.00
#
_symmetry.space_group_name_H-M   'P 1'
#
loop_
_entity.id
_entity.type
_entity.pdbx_description
1 polymer ?
#
loop_
_entity_poly.entity_id
_entity_poly.type
_entity_poly.pdbx_seq_one_letter_code
_entity_poly.pdbx_strand_id
1 'polypeptide(L)'
;MLLGPVPAVNAATQPDTSIRETLTKLKIECDNPNISNASEWTTSRSATERKRLTCIFALKAGDEAAVRQEIATAKGEYREMLTVALAACGDNSGIWQTSRLMLAAKTPAVRVCAASILRRLRDKRTIEPLKQALADPFERRDGTCVNPQMIFPVRRIASDALVASGLSLDEVRKLERTHLIAKLKAPLQDRTQAELTWTNLLGAVEKNQTSTPYIGQQVLLRGTLAKRNNPIQLKIDGSKATCLVMLTKRNADLLAKSGAAGFRLEIRGVVRSVDPDKKQIEVWTMAVEELAVAVLRD
;
A
#
# COMPACT_ATOMS: atom_id res chain seq x y z
N MET A 1 -60.23 -39.78 17.48
CA MET A 1 -59.37 -39.15 16.45
C MET A 1 -57.96 -39.70 16.64
N LEU A 2 -57.57 -40.67 15.81
CA LEU A 2 -56.26 -41.32 15.84
C LEU A 2 -55.31 -40.52 14.95
N LEU A 3 -54.27 -39.94 15.55
CA LEU A 3 -53.18 -39.28 14.83
C LEU A 3 -52.34 -40.37 14.13
N GLY A 4 -52.42 -40.42 12.81
CA GLY A 4 -51.59 -41.29 11.99
C GLY A 4 -50.12 -40.81 11.94
N PRO A 5 -49.17 -41.70 11.63
CA PRO A 5 -47.74 -41.38 11.62
C PRO A 5 -47.41 -40.38 10.50
N VAL A 6 -46.65 -39.35 10.86
CA VAL A 6 -46.10 -38.35 9.93
C VAL A 6 -45.04 -39.03 9.05
N PRO A 7 -45.12 -38.94 7.70
CA PRO A 7 -44.11 -39.53 6.84
C PRO A 7 -42.77 -38.79 7.01
N ALA A 8 -41.69 -39.56 7.18
CA ALA A 8 -40.34 -39.05 7.17
C ALA A 8 -40.04 -38.40 5.82
N VAL A 9 -39.95 -37.07 5.80
CA VAL A 9 -39.46 -36.32 4.65
C VAL A 9 -37.97 -36.61 4.51
N ASN A 10 -37.64 -37.52 3.59
CA ASN A 10 -36.28 -37.69 3.10
C ASN A 10 -35.85 -36.37 2.44
N ALA A 11 -35.06 -35.57 3.17
CA ALA A 11 -34.37 -34.41 2.65
C ALA A 11 -33.32 -34.88 1.62
N ALA A 12 -33.79 -35.06 0.39
CA ALA A 12 -32.96 -35.44 -0.74
C ALA A 12 -31.92 -34.34 -1.02
N THR A 13 -30.68 -34.70 -0.79
CA THR A 13 -29.45 -34.24 -1.46
C THR A 13 -29.69 -33.44 -2.75
N GLN A 14 -29.65 -32.10 -2.65
CA GLN A 14 -29.28 -31.19 -3.74
C GLN A 14 -28.02 -30.33 -3.41
N PRO A 15 -26.94 -30.86 -2.80
CA PRO A 15 -25.72 -30.06 -2.55
C PRO A 15 -24.84 -29.87 -3.80
N ASP A 16 -24.86 -30.81 -4.77
CA ASP A 16 -23.88 -30.83 -5.87
C ASP A 16 -24.12 -29.78 -6.95
N THR A 17 -25.37 -29.47 -7.26
CA THR A 17 -25.73 -28.49 -8.31
C THR A 17 -25.28 -27.09 -7.90
N SER A 18 -25.26 -26.79 -6.59
CA SER A 18 -24.90 -25.48 -6.05
C SER A 18 -23.41 -25.16 -6.17
N ILE A 19 -22.53 -26.15 -5.97
CA ILE A 19 -21.07 -25.94 -5.99
C ILE A 19 -20.59 -25.68 -7.42
N ARG A 20 -21.02 -26.50 -8.39
CA ARG A 20 -20.64 -26.33 -9.80
C ARG A 20 -21.07 -24.98 -10.37
N GLU A 21 -22.28 -24.52 -10.00
CA GLU A 21 -22.75 -23.18 -10.37
C GLU A 21 -21.87 -22.08 -9.74
N THR A 22 -21.46 -22.26 -8.49
CA THR A 22 -20.61 -21.29 -7.78
C THR A 22 -19.19 -21.22 -8.37
N LEU A 23 -18.59 -22.37 -8.71
CA LEU A 23 -17.31 -22.44 -9.42
C LEU A 23 -17.41 -21.75 -10.78
N THR A 24 -18.47 -22.03 -11.55
CA THR A 24 -18.73 -21.38 -12.85
C THR A 24 -18.86 -19.86 -12.71
N LYS A 25 -19.61 -19.37 -11.70
CA LYS A 25 -19.74 -17.93 -11.41
C LYS A 25 -18.39 -17.31 -11.05
N LEU A 26 -17.60 -17.96 -10.20
CA LEU A 26 -16.28 -17.48 -9.82
C LEU A 26 -15.35 -17.39 -11.04
N LYS A 27 -15.38 -18.40 -11.91
CA LYS A 27 -14.60 -18.42 -13.16
C LYS A 27 -14.97 -17.26 -14.07
N ILE A 28 -16.27 -17.04 -14.31
CA ILE A 28 -16.75 -15.91 -15.12
C ILE A 28 -16.25 -14.58 -14.55
N GLU A 29 -16.30 -14.40 -13.23
CA GLU A 29 -15.80 -13.17 -12.59
C GLU A 29 -14.26 -13.02 -12.65
N CYS A 30 -13.51 -14.10 -12.86
CA CYS A 30 -12.05 -14.06 -13.06
C CYS A 30 -11.65 -13.84 -14.52
N ASP A 31 -12.41 -14.42 -15.46
CA ASP A 31 -12.09 -14.42 -16.90
C ASP A 31 -12.65 -13.20 -17.65
N ASN A 32 -13.40 -12.31 -17.00
CA ASN A 32 -14.06 -11.20 -17.67
C ASN A 32 -13.09 -10.04 -18.00
N PRO A 33 -12.71 -9.82 -19.29
CA PRO A 33 -11.78 -8.75 -19.67
C PRO A 33 -12.40 -7.35 -19.56
N ASN A 34 -13.74 -7.27 -19.54
CA ASN A 34 -14.49 -6.01 -19.50
C ASN A 34 -14.74 -5.53 -18.07
N ILE A 35 -14.50 -6.36 -17.06
CA ILE A 35 -14.45 -5.91 -15.67
C ILE A 35 -13.14 -5.17 -15.48
N SER A 36 -13.16 -3.90 -15.86
CA SER A 36 -12.16 -2.96 -15.40
C SER A 36 -12.11 -3.07 -13.88
N ASN A 37 -10.92 -3.39 -13.33
CA ASN A 37 -10.65 -3.24 -11.90
C ASN A 37 -10.82 -1.76 -11.43
N ALA A 38 -11.25 -0.84 -12.30
CA ALA A 38 -11.51 0.56 -12.03
C ALA A 38 -13.01 0.92 -11.87
N SER A 39 -13.98 0.02 -12.09
CA SER A 39 -15.41 0.43 -12.12
C SER A 39 -15.99 0.81 -10.74
N GLU A 40 -16.48 2.06 -10.70
CA GLU A 40 -17.45 2.69 -9.79
C GLU A 40 -17.40 2.28 -8.32
N TRP A 41 -16.77 3.13 -7.51
CA TRP A 41 -16.43 2.85 -6.12
C TRP A 41 -17.16 3.77 -5.16
N THR A 42 -18.22 3.24 -4.55
CA THR A 42 -18.93 3.91 -3.45
C THR A 42 -18.58 3.34 -2.08
N THR A 43 -17.77 2.27 -2.02
CA THR A 43 -17.40 1.57 -0.77
C THR A 43 -15.96 1.05 -0.81
N SER A 44 -15.45 0.57 0.34
CA SER A 44 -14.08 0.04 0.51
C SER A 44 -13.70 -1.19 -0.34
N ARG A 45 -14.58 -1.70 -1.22
CA ARG A 45 -14.40 -2.89 -2.08
C ARG A 45 -15.06 -2.72 -3.44
N SER A 46 -14.53 -3.34 -4.50
CA SER A 46 -15.17 -3.27 -5.83
C SER A 46 -16.43 -4.13 -5.84
N ALA A 47 -17.30 -3.87 -6.81
CA ALA A 47 -18.30 -4.86 -7.21
C ALA A 47 -17.66 -6.24 -7.45
N THR A 48 -16.54 -6.29 -8.19
CA THR A 48 -15.78 -7.52 -8.49
C THR A 48 -15.29 -8.24 -7.24
N GLU A 49 -14.60 -7.54 -6.33
CA GLU A 49 -14.12 -8.14 -5.08
C GLU A 49 -15.27 -8.67 -4.23
N ARG A 50 -16.38 -7.94 -4.16
CA ARG A 50 -17.58 -8.38 -3.43
C ARG A 50 -18.14 -9.67 -4.02
N LYS A 51 -18.33 -9.73 -5.34
CA LYS A 51 -18.87 -10.92 -6.02
C LYS A 51 -17.96 -12.14 -5.86
N ARG A 52 -16.64 -11.96 -6.02
CA ARG A 52 -15.66 -13.03 -5.83
C ARG A 52 -15.64 -13.53 -4.39
N LEU A 53 -15.65 -12.63 -3.41
CA LEU A 53 -15.76 -13.01 -2.00
C LEU A 53 -17.08 -13.74 -1.70
N THR A 54 -18.19 -13.32 -2.30
CA THR A 54 -19.47 -14.05 -2.17
C THR A 54 -19.34 -15.48 -2.68
N CYS A 55 -18.73 -15.69 -3.86
CA CYS A 55 -18.47 -17.03 -4.38
C CYS A 55 -17.56 -17.83 -3.45
N ILE A 56 -16.46 -17.24 -2.96
CA ILE A 56 -15.54 -17.90 -2.02
C ILE A 56 -16.26 -18.32 -0.73
N PHE A 57 -17.12 -17.47 -0.16
CA PHE A 57 -17.88 -17.83 1.05
C PHE A 57 -18.94 -18.90 0.79
N ALA A 58 -19.55 -18.93 -0.40
CA ALA A 58 -20.42 -20.02 -0.79
C ALA A 58 -19.65 -21.35 -0.95
N LEU A 59 -18.46 -21.32 -1.57
CA LEU A 59 -17.59 -22.50 -1.70
C LEU A 59 -17.11 -23.02 -0.33
N LYS A 60 -16.83 -22.12 0.62
CA LYS A 60 -16.49 -22.50 2.01
C LYS A 60 -17.54 -23.39 2.67
N ALA A 61 -18.82 -23.16 2.35
CA ALA A 61 -19.92 -23.95 2.91
C ALA A 61 -20.18 -25.26 2.14
N GLY A 62 -19.51 -25.45 1.00
CA GLY A 62 -19.63 -26.62 0.14
C GLY A 62 -18.52 -27.65 0.37
N ASP A 63 -18.24 -28.42 -0.68
CA ASP A 63 -17.24 -29.49 -0.68
C ASP A 63 -15.83 -28.96 -1.04
N GLU A 64 -14.92 -29.01 -0.08
CA GLU A 64 -13.51 -28.68 -0.28
C GLU A 64 -12.86 -29.55 -1.36
N ALA A 65 -13.25 -30.83 -1.47
CA ALA A 65 -12.67 -31.76 -2.44
C ALA A 65 -12.99 -31.32 -3.88
N ALA A 66 -14.21 -30.85 -4.14
CA ALA A 66 -14.58 -30.27 -5.43
C ALA A 66 -13.69 -29.05 -5.79
N VAL A 67 -13.38 -28.18 -4.83
CA VAL A 67 -12.47 -27.04 -5.05
C VAL A 67 -11.05 -27.52 -5.38
N ARG A 68 -10.55 -28.56 -4.70
CA ARG A 68 -9.23 -29.15 -5.00
C ARG A 68 -9.15 -29.75 -6.39
N GLN A 69 -10.20 -30.47 -6.80
CA GLN A 69 -10.28 -31.04 -8.14
C GLN A 69 -10.24 -29.95 -9.22
N GLU A 70 -10.99 -28.86 -9.03
CA GLU A 70 -11.02 -27.74 -9.97
C GLU A 70 -9.65 -27.04 -10.08
N ILE A 71 -8.90 -26.91 -8.97
CA ILE A 71 -7.55 -26.32 -8.98
C ILE A 71 -6.59 -27.10 -9.87
N ALA A 72 -6.76 -28.42 -10.03
CA ALA A 72 -5.84 -29.24 -10.82
C ALA A 72 -5.80 -28.80 -12.30
N THR A 73 -6.91 -28.28 -12.82
CA THR A 73 -7.05 -27.87 -14.23
C THR A 73 -7.09 -26.34 -14.41
N ALA A 74 -7.41 -25.59 -13.36
CA ALA A 74 -7.48 -24.14 -13.38
C ALA A 74 -6.13 -23.45 -13.64
N LYS A 75 -6.19 -22.30 -14.30
CA LYS A 75 -5.03 -21.44 -14.66
C LYS A 75 -5.29 -19.98 -14.28
N GLY A 76 -4.21 -19.19 -14.28
CA GLY A 76 -4.25 -17.74 -14.09
C GLY A 76 -4.96 -17.30 -12.80
N GLU A 77 -5.67 -16.18 -12.88
CA GLU A 77 -6.37 -15.57 -11.75
C GLU A 77 -7.43 -16.48 -11.13
N TYR A 78 -8.12 -17.29 -11.94
CA TYR A 78 -9.12 -18.24 -11.43
C TYR A 78 -8.49 -19.28 -10.50
N ARG A 79 -7.32 -19.83 -10.87
CA ARG A 79 -6.55 -20.75 -9.99
C ARG A 79 -6.15 -20.08 -8.68
N GLU A 80 -5.73 -18.82 -8.74
CA GLU A 80 -5.37 -18.04 -7.55
C GLU A 80 -6.60 -17.86 -6.64
N MET A 81 -7.76 -17.52 -7.19
CA MET A 81 -8.99 -17.37 -6.40
C MET A 81 -9.50 -18.69 -5.81
N LEU A 82 -9.35 -19.82 -6.51
CA LEU A 82 -9.65 -21.13 -5.92
C LEU A 82 -8.70 -21.47 -4.76
N THR A 83 -7.43 -21.07 -4.84
CA THR A 83 -6.48 -21.21 -3.74
C THR A 83 -6.92 -20.40 -2.52
N VAL A 84 -7.43 -19.19 -2.74
CA VAL A 84 -8.06 -18.36 -1.70
C VAL A 84 -9.30 -19.05 -1.12
N ALA A 85 -10.10 -19.73 -1.95
CA ALA A 85 -11.26 -20.50 -1.51
C ALA A 85 -10.86 -21.70 -0.62
N LEU A 86 -9.82 -22.46 -0.99
CA LEU A 86 -9.31 -23.54 -0.12
C LEU A 86 -8.87 -23.02 1.25
N ALA A 87 -8.19 -21.87 1.30
CA ALA A 87 -7.86 -21.25 2.58
C ALA A 87 -9.12 -20.92 3.40
N ALA A 88 -10.18 -20.43 2.75
CA ALA A 88 -11.45 -20.14 3.41
C ALA A 88 -12.11 -21.40 3.99
N CYS A 89 -11.94 -22.57 3.36
CA CYS A 89 -12.34 -23.88 3.88
C CYS A 89 -11.52 -24.34 5.09
N GLY A 90 -10.37 -23.70 5.37
CA GLY A 90 -9.47 -24.08 6.45
C GLY A 90 -8.32 -24.99 6.01
N ASP A 91 -8.13 -25.21 4.71
CA ASP A 91 -7.01 -26.00 4.21
C ASP A 91 -5.67 -25.37 4.60
N ASN A 92 -4.83 -26.15 5.29
CA ASN A 92 -3.50 -25.73 5.72
C ASN A 92 -2.62 -25.30 4.55
N SER A 93 -2.65 -26.03 3.43
CA SER A 93 -1.86 -25.67 2.25
C SER A 93 -2.41 -24.40 1.61
N GLY A 94 -3.72 -24.30 1.46
CA GLY A 94 -4.44 -23.13 1.00
C GLY A 94 -4.10 -21.87 1.80
N ILE A 95 -4.05 -21.93 3.14
CA ILE A 95 -3.69 -20.79 4.00
C ILE A 95 -2.28 -20.27 3.70
N TRP A 96 -1.31 -21.17 3.55
CA TRP A 96 0.07 -20.80 3.23
C TRP A 96 0.18 -20.20 1.82
N GLN A 97 -0.43 -20.83 0.82
CA GLN A 97 -0.41 -20.31 -0.56
C GLN A 97 -1.16 -18.97 -0.67
N THR A 98 -2.28 -18.82 0.03
CA THR A 98 -3.05 -17.57 0.09
C THR A 98 -2.24 -16.45 0.73
N SER A 99 -1.43 -16.75 1.75
CA SER A 99 -0.49 -15.79 2.34
C SER A 99 0.53 -15.29 1.32
N ARG A 100 1.01 -16.16 0.42
CA ARG A 100 1.90 -15.76 -0.68
C ARG A 100 1.18 -14.94 -1.75
N LEU A 101 -0.04 -15.35 -2.12
CA LEU A 101 -0.86 -14.61 -3.07
C LEU A 101 -1.16 -13.20 -2.58
N MET A 102 -1.47 -13.03 -1.29
CA MET A 102 -1.66 -11.71 -0.68
C MET A 102 -0.45 -10.77 -0.92
N LEU A 103 0.77 -11.30 -0.91
CA LEU A 103 2.00 -10.50 -1.03
C LEU A 103 2.47 -10.31 -2.47
N ALA A 104 2.22 -11.28 -3.36
CA ALA A 104 2.89 -11.36 -4.65
C ALA A 104 1.97 -11.56 -5.86
N ALA A 105 0.66 -11.78 -5.68
CA ALA A 105 -0.24 -11.94 -6.83
C ALA A 105 -0.22 -10.67 -7.69
N LYS A 106 -0.19 -10.83 -9.02
CA LYS A 106 -0.14 -9.68 -9.94
C LYS A 106 -1.44 -8.88 -9.89
N THR A 107 -2.57 -9.58 -9.89
CA THR A 107 -3.91 -8.96 -9.83
C THR A 107 -4.18 -8.41 -8.43
N PRO A 108 -4.44 -7.09 -8.28
CA PRO A 108 -4.72 -6.51 -6.97
C PRO A 108 -5.96 -7.07 -6.28
N ALA A 109 -7.00 -7.43 -7.05
CA ALA A 109 -8.21 -8.03 -6.51
C ALA A 109 -7.94 -9.38 -5.81
N VAL A 110 -6.99 -10.18 -6.31
CA VAL A 110 -6.53 -11.41 -5.66
C VAL A 110 -5.87 -11.10 -4.33
N ARG A 111 -4.98 -10.10 -4.28
CA ARG A 111 -4.33 -9.68 -3.02
C ARG A 111 -5.35 -9.23 -1.97
N VAL A 112 -6.36 -8.45 -2.37
CA VAL A 112 -7.43 -7.97 -1.49
C VAL A 112 -8.33 -9.11 -0.99
N CYS A 113 -8.70 -10.04 -1.86
CA CYS A 113 -9.50 -11.21 -1.47
C CYS A 113 -8.70 -12.11 -0.52
N ALA A 114 -7.43 -12.38 -0.82
CA ALA A 114 -6.52 -13.14 0.03
C ALA A 114 -6.41 -12.51 1.43
N ALA A 115 -6.08 -11.21 1.52
CA ALA A 115 -6.02 -10.49 2.80
C ALA A 115 -7.35 -10.58 3.57
N SER A 116 -8.48 -10.45 2.87
CA SER A 116 -9.82 -10.53 3.48
C SER A 116 -10.11 -11.90 4.08
N ILE A 117 -9.72 -12.98 3.40
CA ILE A 117 -9.90 -14.35 3.89
C ILE A 117 -8.98 -14.61 5.09
N LEU A 118 -7.70 -14.28 4.99
CA LEU A 118 -6.73 -14.49 6.09
C LEU A 118 -7.15 -13.73 7.36
N ARG A 119 -7.62 -12.49 7.22
CA ARG A 119 -8.20 -11.71 8.34
C ARG A 119 -9.34 -12.44 9.02
N ARG A 120 -10.23 -13.08 8.26
CA ARG A 120 -11.41 -13.79 8.81
C ARG A 120 -11.03 -15.10 9.49
N LEU A 121 -10.00 -15.78 8.99
CA LEU A 121 -9.51 -17.03 9.59
C LEU A 121 -8.88 -16.81 10.95
N ARG A 122 -8.25 -15.64 11.18
CA ARG A 122 -7.51 -15.32 12.43
C ARG A 122 -6.45 -16.36 12.78
N ASP A 123 -5.89 -17.01 11.76
CA ASP A 123 -4.88 -18.04 11.94
C ASP A 123 -3.53 -17.38 12.31
N LYS A 124 -2.95 -17.81 13.44
CA LYS A 124 -1.69 -17.25 13.95
C LYS A 124 -0.53 -17.35 12.95
N ARG A 125 -0.54 -18.34 12.05
CA ARG A 125 0.47 -18.53 10.99
C ARG A 125 0.48 -17.40 9.97
N THR A 126 -0.60 -16.62 9.91
CA THR A 126 -0.77 -15.52 8.95
C THR A 126 -0.25 -14.18 9.48
N ILE A 127 0.13 -14.09 10.76
CA ILE A 127 0.58 -12.83 11.39
C ILE A 127 1.78 -12.23 10.65
N GLU A 128 2.83 -13.00 10.36
CA GLU A 128 4.01 -12.48 9.66
C GLU A 128 3.70 -12.06 8.20
N PRO A 129 2.98 -12.85 7.39
CA PRO A 129 2.47 -12.38 6.10
C PRO A 129 1.64 -11.08 6.20
N LEU A 130 0.79 -10.94 7.22
CA LEU A 130 -0.03 -9.74 7.42
C LEU A 130 0.83 -8.52 7.78
N LYS A 131 1.89 -8.68 8.58
CA LYS A 131 2.87 -7.60 8.83
C LYS A 131 3.52 -7.14 7.53
N GLN A 132 3.94 -8.07 6.67
CA GLN A 132 4.52 -7.74 5.37
C GLN A 132 3.51 -7.03 4.44
N ALA A 133 2.24 -7.43 4.49
CA ALA A 133 1.17 -6.81 3.71
C ALA A 133 0.88 -5.35 4.07
N LEU A 134 1.35 -4.86 5.23
CA LEU A 134 1.34 -3.43 5.58
C LEU A 134 2.20 -2.58 4.61
N ALA A 135 3.09 -3.19 3.83
CA ALA A 135 3.90 -2.54 2.81
C ALA A 135 3.28 -2.61 1.40
N ASP A 136 2.12 -3.27 1.22
CA ASP A 136 1.55 -3.55 -0.09
C ASP A 136 1.40 -2.25 -0.91
N PRO A 137 1.93 -2.17 -2.14
CA PRO A 137 2.01 -0.93 -2.89
C PRO A 137 0.67 -0.50 -3.48
N PHE A 138 -0.35 -1.34 -3.40
CA PHE A 138 -1.59 -1.11 -4.10
C PHE A 138 -2.43 -0.04 -3.44
N GLU A 139 -2.68 0.99 -4.22
CA GLU A 139 -3.44 2.14 -3.83
C GLU A 139 -4.59 2.36 -4.80
N ARG A 140 -5.68 2.92 -4.29
CA ARG A 140 -6.85 3.33 -5.05
C ARG A 140 -7.29 4.69 -4.55
N ARG A 141 -7.80 5.53 -5.45
CA ARG A 141 -8.53 6.74 -5.01
C ARG A 141 -9.91 6.31 -4.54
N ASP A 142 -10.32 6.79 -3.38
CA ASP A 142 -11.73 6.68 -3.00
C ASP A 142 -12.57 7.47 -4.02
N GLY A 143 -13.70 6.89 -4.44
CA GLY A 143 -14.63 7.55 -5.35
C GLY A 143 -15.54 8.55 -4.65
N THR A 144 -15.23 8.96 -3.41
CA THR A 144 -16.06 9.92 -2.71
C THR A 144 -15.80 11.31 -3.29
N CYS A 145 -16.88 11.96 -3.72
CA CYS A 145 -16.83 13.27 -4.37
C CYS A 145 -16.35 14.40 -3.44
N VAL A 146 -16.24 14.14 -2.13
CA VAL A 146 -16.04 15.19 -1.12
C VAL A 146 -14.58 15.39 -0.74
N ASN A 147 -13.69 14.40 -0.86
CA ASN A 147 -12.24 14.54 -0.72
C ASN A 147 -11.58 13.20 -1.10
N PRO A 148 -11.18 12.96 -2.36
CA PRO A 148 -10.64 11.67 -2.77
C PRO A 148 -9.34 11.37 -2.02
N GLN A 149 -9.39 10.49 -1.02
CA GLN A 149 -8.23 10.00 -0.31
C GLN A 149 -7.67 8.76 -1.01
N MET A 150 -6.35 8.59 -0.91
CA MET A 150 -5.69 7.36 -1.32
C MET A 150 -5.95 6.28 -0.26
N ILE A 151 -6.67 5.23 -0.65
CA ILE A 151 -6.89 4.04 0.15
C ILE A 151 -5.88 2.97 -0.26
N PHE A 152 -5.31 2.27 0.71
CA PHE A 152 -4.48 1.09 0.51
C PHE A 152 -5.23 -0.14 1.03
N PRO A 153 -6.07 -0.82 0.21
CA PRO A 153 -7.03 -1.80 0.71
C PRO A 153 -6.36 -2.97 1.44
N VAL A 154 -5.28 -3.50 0.87
CA VAL A 154 -4.52 -4.62 1.46
C VAL A 154 -3.93 -4.21 2.81
N ARG A 155 -3.28 -3.03 2.88
CA ARG A 155 -2.71 -2.51 4.15
C ARG A 155 -3.77 -2.33 5.21
N ARG A 156 -4.91 -1.73 4.86
CA ARG A 156 -6.03 -1.52 5.79
C ARG A 156 -6.56 -2.84 6.34
N ILE A 157 -6.80 -3.83 5.46
CA ILE A 157 -7.27 -5.15 5.87
C ILE A 157 -6.23 -5.85 6.76
N ALA A 158 -4.96 -5.75 6.43
CA ALA A 158 -3.87 -6.32 7.23
C ALA A 158 -3.75 -5.66 8.60
N SER A 159 -3.86 -4.33 8.66
CA SER A 159 -3.88 -3.56 9.90
C SER A 159 -5.03 -3.99 10.81
N ASP A 160 -6.26 -4.06 10.28
CA ASP A 160 -7.43 -4.57 11.01
C ASP A 160 -7.22 -6.01 11.51
N ALA A 161 -6.58 -6.87 10.69
CA ALA A 161 -6.31 -8.26 11.04
C ALA A 161 -5.31 -8.40 12.18
N LEU A 162 -4.25 -7.59 12.17
CA LEU A 162 -3.23 -7.57 13.22
C LEU A 162 -3.81 -7.06 14.54
N VAL A 163 -4.64 -6.01 14.50
CA VAL A 163 -5.36 -5.53 15.69
C VAL A 163 -6.30 -6.61 16.23
N ALA A 164 -7.07 -7.27 15.36
CA ALA A 164 -7.92 -8.39 15.76
C ALA A 164 -7.14 -9.61 16.28
N SER A 165 -5.84 -9.70 16.00
CA SER A 165 -4.93 -10.74 16.49
C SER A 165 -4.20 -10.34 17.79
N GLY A 166 -4.48 -9.16 18.34
CA GLY A 166 -3.99 -8.70 19.63
C GLY A 166 -2.88 -7.64 19.60
N LEU A 167 -2.47 -7.15 18.42
CA LEU A 167 -1.54 -6.02 18.35
C LEU A 167 -2.28 -4.72 18.67
N SER A 168 -1.62 -3.80 19.36
CA SER A 168 -2.14 -2.44 19.53
C SER A 168 -2.08 -1.67 18.21
N LEU A 169 -2.97 -0.67 18.06
CA LEU A 169 -2.98 0.19 16.88
C LEU A 169 -1.64 0.94 16.70
N ASP A 170 -0.97 1.31 17.79
CA ASP A 170 0.31 2.02 17.75
C ASP A 170 1.46 1.11 17.30
N GLU A 171 1.46 -0.17 17.69
CA GLU A 171 2.42 -1.15 17.16
C GLU A 171 2.24 -1.34 15.66
N VAL A 172 0.99 -1.46 15.19
CA VAL A 172 0.70 -1.60 13.76
C VAL A 172 1.15 -0.36 12.99
N ARG A 173 0.85 0.85 13.47
CA ARG A 173 1.34 2.11 12.89
C ARG A 173 2.86 2.20 12.87
N LYS A 174 3.54 1.71 13.92
CA LYS A 174 5.01 1.66 13.98
C LYS A 174 5.57 0.72 12.90
N LEU A 175 4.94 -0.44 12.67
CA LEU A 175 5.30 -1.37 11.60
C LEU A 175 5.07 -0.76 10.21
N GLU A 176 3.90 -0.17 9.97
CA GLU A 176 3.61 0.56 8.72
C GLU A 176 4.65 1.64 8.44
N ARG A 177 4.98 2.45 9.44
CA ARG A 177 6.01 3.49 9.35
C ARG A 177 7.38 2.89 9.05
N THR A 178 7.75 1.79 9.70
CA THR A 178 9.04 1.12 9.49
C THR A 178 9.16 0.61 8.05
N HIS A 179 8.11 -0.01 7.52
CA HIS A 179 8.08 -0.45 6.12
C HIS A 179 8.11 0.71 5.14
N LEU A 180 7.38 1.79 5.42
CA LEU A 180 7.42 3.00 4.58
C LEU A 180 8.82 3.62 4.59
N ILE A 181 9.47 3.72 5.75
CA ILE A 181 10.85 4.18 5.86
C ILE A 181 11.80 3.26 5.08
N ALA A 182 11.69 1.94 5.21
CA ALA A 182 12.54 1.00 4.48
C ALA A 182 12.35 1.12 2.96
N LYS A 183 11.09 1.21 2.49
CA LYS A 183 10.76 1.42 1.09
C LYS A 183 11.29 2.75 0.56
N LEU A 184 11.25 3.79 1.37
CA LEU A 184 11.82 5.09 1.03
C LEU A 184 13.35 5.08 1.13
N LYS A 185 13.95 4.27 2.01
CA LYS A 185 15.42 4.12 2.13
C LYS A 185 16.04 3.32 0.98
N ALA A 186 15.31 2.38 0.35
CA ALA A 186 15.86 1.57 -0.74
C ALA A 186 16.30 2.41 -1.97
N PRO A 187 15.50 3.39 -2.46
CA PRO A 187 15.96 4.35 -3.48
C PRO A 187 17.05 5.31 -2.96
N LEU A 188 17.08 5.62 -1.66
CA LEU A 188 18.09 6.52 -1.07
C LEU A 188 19.52 5.99 -1.14
N GLN A 189 19.73 4.70 -1.43
CA GLN A 189 21.06 4.14 -1.63
C GLN A 189 21.65 4.50 -3.01
N ASP A 190 20.82 4.88 -3.99
CA ASP A 190 21.28 5.34 -5.30
C ASP A 190 21.39 6.87 -5.31
N ARG A 191 22.50 7.38 -4.75
CA ARG A 191 22.85 8.80 -4.73
C ARG A 191 22.74 9.45 -6.11
N THR A 192 23.04 8.69 -7.16
CA THR A 192 22.99 9.10 -8.56
C THR A 192 21.59 9.51 -9.00
N GLN A 193 20.55 8.77 -8.58
CA GLN A 193 19.16 9.11 -8.93
C GLN A 193 18.67 10.37 -8.22
N ALA A 194 19.00 10.53 -6.93
CA ALA A 194 18.64 11.75 -6.20
C ALA A 194 19.33 13.00 -6.78
N GLU A 195 20.61 12.88 -7.20
CA GLU A 195 21.35 13.95 -7.86
C GLU A 195 20.83 14.24 -9.28
N LEU A 196 20.39 13.23 -10.03
CA LEU A 196 19.78 13.40 -11.36
C LEU A 196 18.41 14.07 -11.28
N THR A 197 17.52 13.59 -10.40
CA THR A 197 16.20 14.21 -10.16
C THR A 197 16.35 15.67 -9.76
N TRP A 198 17.35 15.96 -8.92
CA TRP A 198 17.68 17.33 -8.52
C TRP A 198 18.13 18.21 -9.69
N THR A 199 19.05 17.71 -10.52
CA THR A 199 19.55 18.45 -11.70
C THR A 199 18.42 18.81 -12.67
N ASN A 200 17.48 17.88 -12.88
CA ASN A 200 16.33 18.10 -13.75
C ASN A 200 15.35 19.15 -13.19
N LEU A 201 15.10 19.13 -11.87
CA LEU A 201 14.25 20.11 -11.19
C LEU A 201 14.81 21.53 -11.30
N LEU A 202 16.11 21.70 -11.05
CA LEU A 202 16.78 22.99 -11.19
C LEU A 202 16.70 23.53 -12.61
N GLY A 203 16.99 22.67 -13.60
CA GLY A 203 16.88 23.06 -15.01
C GLY A 203 15.48 23.52 -15.40
N ALA A 204 14.43 22.89 -14.86
CA ALA A 204 13.05 23.30 -15.11
C ALA A 204 12.71 24.65 -14.45
N VAL A 205 13.10 24.83 -13.18
CA VAL A 205 12.89 26.09 -12.43
C VAL A 205 13.63 27.27 -13.09
N GLU A 206 14.87 27.06 -13.54
CA GLU A 206 15.66 28.11 -14.19
C GLU A 206 15.09 28.54 -15.55
N LYS A 207 14.45 27.60 -16.26
CA LYS A 207 13.79 27.84 -17.56
C LYS A 207 12.33 28.31 -17.42
N ASN A 208 11.83 28.55 -16.20
CA ASN A 208 10.41 28.82 -15.91
C ASN A 208 9.47 27.77 -16.56
N GLN A 209 9.90 26.52 -16.63
CA GLN A 209 9.10 25.43 -17.18
C GLN A 209 8.23 24.82 -16.08
N THR A 210 6.97 24.56 -16.39
CA THR A 210 6.09 23.74 -15.56
C THR A 210 6.59 22.30 -15.57
N SER A 211 7.40 21.96 -14.59
CA SER A 211 7.80 20.58 -14.34
C SER A 211 6.57 19.81 -13.86
N THR A 212 6.27 18.63 -14.43
CA THR A 212 5.23 17.75 -13.90
C THR A 212 5.41 17.57 -12.39
N PRO A 213 4.34 17.48 -11.58
CA PRO A 213 4.46 17.53 -10.12
C PRO A 213 5.33 16.39 -9.60
N TYR A 214 6.59 16.71 -9.27
CA TYR A 214 7.59 15.82 -8.65
C TYR A 214 7.28 15.56 -7.16
N ILE A 215 5.99 15.47 -6.81
CA ILE A 215 5.51 15.31 -5.45
C ILE A 215 5.87 13.89 -4.99
N GLY A 216 6.62 13.79 -3.89
CA GLY A 216 7.03 12.49 -3.34
C GLY A 216 8.38 11.97 -3.82
N GLN A 217 9.06 12.68 -4.75
CA GLN A 217 10.41 12.30 -5.16
C GLN A 217 11.48 12.82 -4.20
N GLN A 218 12.52 12.02 -4.02
CA GLN A 218 13.64 12.35 -3.14
C GLN A 218 14.66 13.21 -3.85
N VAL A 219 15.23 14.16 -3.12
CA VAL A 219 16.26 15.08 -3.61
C VAL A 219 17.39 15.22 -2.60
N LEU A 220 18.59 15.43 -3.12
CA LEU A 220 19.76 15.84 -2.37
C LEU A 220 20.03 17.32 -2.63
N LEU A 221 19.83 18.15 -1.62
CA LEU A 221 20.07 19.59 -1.69
C LEU A 221 21.44 19.91 -1.11
N ARG A 222 22.24 20.70 -1.83
CA ARG A 222 23.42 21.36 -1.27
C ARG A 222 23.25 22.87 -1.39
N GLY A 223 23.45 23.58 -0.29
CA GLY A 223 23.29 25.02 -0.30
C GLY A 223 23.74 25.69 0.97
N THR A 224 23.78 27.01 0.92
CA THR A 224 24.13 27.87 2.04
C THR A 224 22.86 28.41 2.70
N LEU A 225 22.80 28.39 4.04
CA LEU A 225 21.66 28.89 4.79
C LEU A 225 21.45 30.41 4.57
N ALA A 226 20.30 30.79 4.02
CA ALA A 226 19.92 32.17 3.76
C ALA A 226 19.00 32.76 4.85
N LYS A 227 18.14 31.95 5.47
CA LYS A 227 17.25 32.39 6.57
C LYS A 227 17.11 31.32 7.64
N ARG A 228 17.18 31.73 8.92
CA ARG A 228 17.19 30.85 10.11
C ARG A 228 15.80 30.47 10.65
N ASN A 229 14.71 30.97 10.08
CA ASN A 229 13.36 30.63 10.55
C ASN A 229 12.95 29.24 10.04
N ASN A 230 11.90 28.63 10.58
CA ASN A 230 11.31 27.41 10.01
C ASN A 230 10.04 27.80 9.23
N PRO A 231 9.94 27.60 7.90
CA PRO A 231 10.91 26.95 7.01
C PRO A 231 12.22 27.71 6.87
N ILE A 232 13.35 26.97 6.82
CA ILE A 232 14.63 27.57 6.50
C ILE A 232 14.67 27.86 5.01
N GLN A 233 15.28 28.98 4.63
CA GLN A 233 15.55 29.27 3.24
C GLN A 233 17.00 28.90 2.95
N LEU A 234 17.21 28.05 1.94
CA LEU A 234 18.53 27.68 1.45
C LEU A 234 18.77 28.32 0.10
N LYS A 235 19.90 29.01 -0.03
CA LYS A 235 20.44 29.39 -1.33
C LYS A 235 21.19 28.20 -1.89
N ILE A 236 20.78 27.73 -3.05
CA ILE A 236 21.33 26.51 -3.65
C ILE A 236 22.68 26.83 -4.28
N ASP A 237 23.67 25.98 -4.06
CA ASP A 237 25.00 26.17 -4.62
C ASP A 237 24.94 26.10 -6.15
N GLY A 238 25.55 27.08 -6.84
CA GLY A 238 25.58 27.14 -8.30
C GLY A 238 24.26 27.54 -8.98
N SER A 239 23.20 27.85 -8.24
CA SER A 239 21.91 28.28 -8.81
C SER A 239 21.41 29.61 -8.23
N LYS A 240 20.53 30.29 -8.98
CA LYS A 240 19.76 31.45 -8.48
C LYS A 240 18.50 31.03 -7.70
N ALA A 241 18.16 29.73 -7.71
CA ALA A 241 17.00 29.22 -7.01
C ALA A 241 17.19 29.20 -5.48
N THR A 242 16.07 29.27 -4.75
CA THR A 242 16.07 29.04 -3.30
C THR A 242 15.13 27.90 -2.94
N CYS A 243 15.49 27.15 -1.91
CA CYS A 243 14.65 26.08 -1.38
C CYS A 243 14.10 26.48 -0.01
N LEU A 244 12.81 26.28 0.21
CA LEU A 244 12.24 26.25 1.54
C LEU A 244 12.32 24.83 2.08
N VAL A 245 12.98 24.66 3.21
CA VAL A 245 13.10 23.37 3.87
C VAL A 245 12.40 23.41 5.22
N MET A 246 11.43 22.52 5.38
CA MET A 246 10.75 22.31 6.65
C MET A 246 11.58 21.36 7.52
N LEU A 247 12.10 21.90 8.63
CA LEU A 247 12.86 21.13 9.60
C LEU A 247 11.93 20.57 10.68
N THR A 248 12.25 19.36 11.16
CA THR A 248 11.67 18.87 12.43
C THR A 248 12.10 19.77 13.59
N LYS A 249 11.30 19.83 14.67
CA LYS A 249 11.61 20.63 15.86
C LYS A 249 13.04 20.38 16.38
N ARG A 250 13.42 19.10 16.50
CA ARG A 250 14.77 18.69 16.92
C ARG A 250 15.88 19.29 16.05
N ASN A 251 15.70 19.32 14.73
CA ASN A 251 16.70 19.84 13.80
C ASN A 251 16.77 21.37 13.82
N ALA A 252 15.60 22.02 13.93
CA ALA A 252 15.53 23.46 14.12
C ALA A 252 16.28 23.88 15.41
N ASP A 253 16.10 23.13 16.50
CA ASP A 253 16.79 23.35 17.77
C ASP A 253 18.31 23.12 17.65
N LEU A 254 18.76 22.09 16.92
CA LEU A 254 20.18 21.84 16.66
C LEU A 254 20.82 22.96 15.83
N LEU A 255 20.14 23.42 14.79
CA LEU A 255 20.60 24.53 13.95
C LEU A 255 20.62 25.86 14.71
N ALA A 256 19.66 26.08 15.61
CA ALA A 256 19.64 27.26 16.48
C ALA A 256 20.82 27.28 17.45
N LYS A 257 21.20 26.11 18.00
CA LYS A 257 22.32 25.97 18.95
C LYS A 257 23.70 26.13 18.31
N SER A 258 23.85 25.90 17.00
CA SER A 258 25.16 25.91 16.35
C SER A 258 25.76 27.30 16.09
N GLY A 259 24.99 28.37 16.29
CA GLY A 259 25.47 29.76 16.37
C GLY A 259 26.00 30.41 15.08
N ALA A 260 26.57 29.67 14.13
CA ALA A 260 27.33 30.26 13.03
C ALA A 260 26.48 30.71 11.83
N ALA A 261 26.82 31.87 11.27
CA ALA A 261 26.37 32.28 9.95
C ALA A 261 27.19 31.50 8.90
N GLY A 262 26.58 31.15 7.76
CA GLY A 262 27.32 30.62 6.60
C GLY A 262 27.49 29.08 6.52
N PHE A 263 26.69 28.28 7.21
CA PHE A 263 26.76 26.82 7.03
C PHE A 263 26.38 26.40 5.61
N ARG A 264 27.23 25.58 4.99
CA ARG A 264 26.80 24.66 3.93
C ARG A 264 26.00 23.52 4.56
N LEU A 265 24.83 23.27 4.00
CA LEU A 265 23.93 22.22 4.43
C LEU A 265 23.74 21.26 3.27
N GLU A 266 23.94 19.97 3.56
CA GLU A 266 23.46 18.89 2.71
C GLU A 266 22.15 18.37 3.29
N ILE A 267 21.06 18.49 2.55
CA ILE A 267 19.73 18.08 2.99
C ILE A 267 19.17 17.01 2.06
N ARG A 268 18.87 15.85 2.63
CA ARG A 268 18.08 14.81 1.98
C ARG A 268 16.62 14.98 2.35
N GLY A 269 15.76 15.12 1.37
CA GLY A 269 14.34 15.34 1.61
C GLY A 269 13.45 14.91 0.46
N VAL A 270 12.16 15.08 0.65
CA VAL A 270 11.13 14.78 -0.35
C VAL A 270 10.53 16.09 -0.84
N VAL A 271 10.48 16.26 -2.16
CA VAL A 271 9.86 17.42 -2.79
C VAL A 271 8.35 17.36 -2.58
N ARG A 272 7.79 18.45 -2.06
CA ARG A 272 6.35 18.60 -1.85
C ARG A 272 5.70 19.47 -2.90
N SER A 273 6.36 20.55 -3.30
CA SER A 273 5.86 21.48 -4.30
C SER A 273 7.01 22.20 -4.98
N VAL A 274 6.75 22.66 -6.21
CA VAL A 274 7.66 23.47 -7.02
C VAL A 274 6.86 24.68 -7.48
N ASP A 275 7.34 25.88 -7.19
CA ASP A 275 6.78 27.15 -7.63
C ASP A 275 7.78 27.80 -8.61
N PRO A 276 7.57 27.64 -9.93
CA PRO A 276 8.50 28.15 -10.94
C PRO A 276 8.50 29.69 -10.98
N ASP A 277 7.37 30.35 -10.73
CA ASP A 277 7.26 31.82 -10.76
C ASP A 277 8.09 32.46 -9.66
N LYS A 278 8.15 31.82 -8.48
CA LYS A 278 8.97 32.27 -7.34
C LYS A 278 10.38 31.68 -7.31
N LYS A 279 10.73 30.82 -8.28
CA LYS A 279 11.98 30.04 -8.29
C LYS A 279 12.24 29.32 -6.96
N GLN A 280 11.18 28.72 -6.44
CA GLN A 280 11.13 28.15 -5.10
C GLN A 280 10.75 26.67 -5.14
N ILE A 281 11.44 25.86 -4.35
CA ILE A 281 11.11 24.44 -4.14
C ILE A 281 10.83 24.22 -2.66
N GLU A 282 9.72 23.54 -2.32
CA GLU A 282 9.43 23.11 -0.95
C GLU A 282 9.86 21.66 -0.74
N VAL A 283 10.74 21.44 0.23
CA VAL A 283 11.27 20.11 0.56
C VAL A 283 11.04 19.80 2.03
N TRP A 284 10.55 18.59 2.29
CA TRP A 284 10.34 18.07 3.65
C TRP A 284 11.49 17.14 4.01
N THR A 285 12.15 17.41 5.14
CA THR A 285 13.24 16.57 5.63
C THR A 285 12.71 15.22 6.11
N MET A 286 13.30 14.12 5.61
CA MET A 286 13.07 12.80 6.18
C MET A 286 14.04 12.58 7.35
N ALA A 287 13.60 11.83 8.36
CA ALA A 287 14.24 11.69 9.65
C ALA A 287 15.78 11.56 9.62
N VAL A 288 16.37 12.25 10.57
CA VAL A 288 17.80 12.53 10.69
C VAL A 288 18.46 11.44 11.51
N GLU A 289 18.95 10.42 10.83
CA GLU A 289 20.07 9.67 11.40
C GLU A 289 21.40 10.30 11.00
N GLU A 290 21.44 11.10 9.92
CA GLU A 290 22.63 11.85 9.51
C GLU A 290 22.23 13.19 8.88
N LEU A 291 21.88 14.20 9.68
CA LEU A 291 22.32 15.55 9.34
C LEU A 291 23.78 15.48 9.73
N ALA A 292 24.60 14.98 8.81
CA ALA A 292 25.93 15.50 8.71
C ALA A 292 25.73 16.99 8.36
N VAL A 293 25.50 17.82 9.39
CA VAL A 293 26.08 19.15 9.37
C VAL A 293 27.57 18.89 9.40
N ALA A 294 28.11 18.39 8.28
CA ALA A 294 29.50 18.59 7.96
C ALA A 294 29.58 20.10 7.88
N VAL A 295 29.94 20.72 9.00
CA VAL A 295 30.46 22.07 9.00
C VAL A 295 31.72 21.94 8.17
N LEU A 296 31.55 22.04 6.85
CA LEU A 296 32.64 22.25 5.93
C LEU A 296 33.11 23.66 6.27
N ARG A 297 34.00 23.73 7.26
CA ARG A 297 34.87 24.89 7.43
C ARG A 297 35.74 24.86 6.18
N ASP A 298 35.73 25.96 5.43
CA ASP A 298 36.78 26.18 4.44
C ASP A 298 38.15 26.16 5.14
#